data_AF-A0A7K3J079-F1
#
_entry.id   AF-A0A7K3J079-F1
#
_cell.length_a   1.000
_cell.length_b   1.000
_cell.length_c   1.000
_cell.angle_alpha   90.00
_cell.angle_beta   90.00
_cell.angle_gamma   90.00
#
_symmetry.space_group_name_H-M   'P 1'
#
loop_
_entity.id
_entity.type
_entity.pdbx_description
1 polymer ?
#
loop_
_entity_poly.entity_id
_entity_poly.type
_entity_poly.pdbx_seq_one_letter_code
_entity_poly.pdbx_strand_id
1 'polypeptide(L)'
;MKVNASRSRRITTILILVLLTAGISSYCYGQTNGDYQSRATGNWNSNLTWQKYSGGAWANCGAGDYPGATTGAGTVTVRPSHTVTFNATPAYSIGGLIIQSNLSYNGTYTLTVTGDFSISAGTLNLSSVNKRIGTLNIGGNFSISGGTITVSSNRNGIIVFNKSGTQTYVKTGGAISNDVRFTVNSGSDFDMGSYVLDGSGPSFTLSSGATLTTAHADGISVSPTLSGCIQVSGTRSFNTGANYVYNGTTAQITGTGLPASVNNLTINNPAGVSLTNNLTVTNALTMTQGNIVSGTNTLILSGSTLNYTAGTITGKFQRAVSATGLQYLFPVGTTSNYNPLKISFSNLISGQLAVQFLPDDIGTAGLPLNDAGNEIFDRHTTGYWRMTAVGAMASNNYSINLNYNGFTGVDALARIIKRTNSGDLTLDGTHGSVAFPEITRTAMNGISTTTTDLAIGKASVRIVTHPTDASGCNSVFT
;
A
#
# COMPACT_ATOMS: atom_id res chain seq x y z
N MET A 1 -5.85 45.64 -48.81
CA MET A 1 -5.09 45.40 -47.56
C MET A 1 -6.02 44.86 -46.49
N LYS A 2 -5.99 43.55 -46.24
CA LYS A 2 -6.45 42.94 -44.98
C LYS A 2 -5.91 41.50 -44.95
N VAL A 3 -5.04 41.27 -43.98
CA VAL A 3 -4.29 40.05 -43.71
C VAL A 3 -5.22 39.03 -43.07
N ASN A 4 -5.33 37.82 -43.63
CA ASN A 4 -5.98 36.69 -42.98
C ASN A 4 -4.93 35.94 -42.13
N ALA A 5 -4.92 36.25 -40.84
CA ALA A 5 -4.13 35.55 -39.84
C ALA A 5 -4.82 34.25 -39.40
N SER A 6 -3.99 33.23 -39.19
CA SER A 6 -4.34 31.87 -38.76
C SER A 6 -5.06 31.84 -37.41
N ARG A 7 -6.18 31.11 -37.35
CA ARG A 7 -6.84 30.75 -36.08
C ARG A 7 -6.15 29.52 -35.48
N SER A 8 -5.18 29.76 -34.61
CA SER A 8 -4.66 28.79 -33.65
C SER A 8 -5.76 28.41 -32.64
N ARG A 9 -6.23 27.15 -32.67
CA ARG A 9 -7.12 26.59 -31.65
C ARG A 9 -6.29 26.30 -30.40
N ARG A 10 -6.46 27.12 -29.36
CA ARG A 10 -5.89 26.92 -28.03
C ARG A 10 -6.47 25.64 -27.41
N ILE A 11 -5.64 24.60 -27.33
CA ILE A 11 -5.90 23.43 -26.48
C ILE A 11 -5.77 23.91 -25.04
N THR A 12 -6.90 23.98 -24.34
CA THR A 12 -6.94 24.30 -22.91
C THR A 12 -6.63 23.02 -22.15
N THR A 13 -5.35 22.74 -21.96
CA THR A 13 -4.88 21.68 -21.06
C THR A 13 -5.21 22.09 -19.63
N ILE A 14 -6.25 21.51 -19.05
CA ILE A 14 -6.54 21.64 -17.61
C ILE A 14 -5.50 20.80 -16.88
N LEU A 15 -4.42 21.47 -16.46
CA LEU A 15 -3.41 20.92 -15.57
C LEU A 15 -4.02 20.88 -14.16
N ILE A 16 -4.55 19.73 -13.75
CA ILE A 16 -4.93 19.49 -12.35
C ILE A 16 -3.62 19.33 -11.58
N LEU A 17 -3.12 20.45 -11.06
CA LEU A 17 -2.03 20.52 -10.11
C LEU A 17 -2.55 19.96 -8.78
N VAL A 18 -2.38 18.66 -8.55
CA VAL A 18 -2.57 18.08 -7.21
C VAL A 18 -1.38 18.54 -6.37
N LEU A 19 -1.58 19.66 -5.67
CA LEU A 19 -0.68 20.14 -4.63
C LEU A 19 -0.69 19.09 -3.51
N LEU A 20 0.27 18.18 -3.52
CA LEU A 20 0.55 17.32 -2.38
C LEU A 20 1.17 18.21 -1.29
N THR A 21 0.33 18.79 -0.44
CA THR A 21 0.79 19.46 0.77
C THR A 21 1.40 18.41 1.68
N ALA A 22 2.72 18.19 1.57
CA ALA A 22 3.48 17.76 2.73
C ALA A 22 3.25 18.87 3.77
N GLY A 23 2.36 18.58 4.72
CA GLY A 23 1.96 19.51 5.76
C GLY A 23 3.15 19.81 6.66
N ILE A 24 4.01 20.73 6.23
CA ILE A 24 4.71 21.62 7.15
C ILE A 24 3.67 22.67 7.52
N SER A 25 2.64 22.26 8.26
CA SER A 25 1.96 23.20 9.13
C SER A 25 3.04 23.65 10.11
N SER A 26 3.55 24.86 9.89
CA SER A 26 4.25 25.60 10.93
C SER A 26 3.24 25.79 12.05
N TYR A 27 3.13 24.80 12.93
CA TYR A 27 2.41 24.94 14.18
C TYR A 27 3.17 26.00 14.96
N CYS A 28 2.70 27.25 14.84
CA CYS A 28 2.86 28.24 15.88
C CYS A 28 2.18 27.64 17.12
N TYR A 29 2.91 26.83 17.88
CA TYR A 29 2.48 26.43 19.20
C TYR A 29 2.58 27.68 20.07
N GLY A 30 1.51 28.48 20.09
CA GLY A 30 1.30 29.44 21.15
C GLY A 30 1.29 28.69 22.48
N GLN A 31 1.92 29.25 23.51
CA GLN A 31 1.94 28.62 24.82
C GLN A 31 0.51 28.48 25.34
N THR A 32 0.20 27.31 25.88
CA THR A 32 -1.11 26.99 26.47
C THR A 32 -0.97 26.76 27.97
N ASN A 33 -2.03 27.06 28.71
CA ASN A 33 -2.05 26.80 30.15
C ASN A 33 -1.74 25.32 30.40
N GLY A 34 -0.74 25.06 31.24
CA GLY A 34 -0.28 23.71 31.53
C GLY A 34 1.01 23.31 30.83
N ASP A 35 1.51 24.08 29.87
CA ASP A 35 2.83 23.85 29.28
C ASP A 35 3.95 24.04 30.31
N TYR A 36 5.04 23.29 30.19
CA TYR A 36 6.22 23.37 31.04
C TYR A 36 7.46 23.70 30.22
N GLN A 37 8.39 24.45 30.81
CA GLN A 37 9.72 24.64 30.24
C GLN A 37 10.81 24.57 31.31
N SER A 38 11.98 24.04 30.97
CA SER A 38 13.10 23.98 31.93
C SER A 38 13.62 25.39 32.22
N ARG A 39 13.76 25.75 33.49
CA ARG A 39 14.37 27.01 33.95
C ARG A 39 15.81 26.88 34.43
N ALA A 40 16.24 25.66 34.71
CA ALA A 40 17.58 25.33 35.15
C ALA A 40 17.90 23.87 34.78
N THR A 41 19.19 23.54 34.83
CA THR A 41 19.67 22.15 34.88
C THR A 41 19.23 21.49 36.18
N GLY A 42 18.75 20.26 36.13
CA GLY A 42 18.26 19.57 37.33
C GLY A 42 17.51 18.27 37.06
N ASN A 43 16.93 17.72 38.12
CA ASN A 43 16.13 16.50 38.06
C ASN A 43 14.72 16.78 37.52
N TRP A 44 14.16 15.85 36.74
CA TRP A 44 12.80 15.97 36.20
C TRP A 44 11.75 16.13 37.30
N ASN A 45 11.85 15.37 38.39
CA ASN A 45 10.89 15.45 39.50
C ASN A 45 11.13 16.61 40.49
N SER A 46 11.97 17.59 40.13
CA SER A 46 12.26 18.76 40.98
C SER A 46 11.54 20.00 40.45
N ASN A 47 10.81 20.69 41.32
CA ASN A 47 10.17 21.97 41.00
C ASN A 47 11.16 23.10 40.70
N LEU A 48 12.43 22.94 41.10
CA LEU A 48 13.50 23.88 40.79
C LEU A 48 13.91 23.85 39.31
N THR A 49 13.62 22.75 38.62
CA THR A 49 13.96 22.55 37.20
C THR A 49 12.97 23.26 36.27
N TRP A 50 11.73 23.53 36.71
CA TRP A 50 10.63 23.86 35.78
C TRP A 50 9.94 25.20 36.05
N GLN A 51 9.43 25.79 34.97
CA GLN A 51 8.34 26.78 35.01
C GLN A 51 7.13 26.19 34.29
N LYS A 52 5.93 26.60 34.72
CA LYS A 52 4.64 26.23 34.13
C LYS A 52 3.97 27.48 33.57
N TYR A 53 3.42 27.38 32.36
CA TYR A 53 2.64 28.46 31.76
C TYR A 53 1.23 28.44 32.35
N SER A 54 0.82 29.57 32.92
CA SER A 54 -0.51 29.75 33.50
C SER A 54 -0.89 31.23 33.50
N GLY A 55 -2.13 31.53 33.12
CA GLY A 55 -2.65 32.91 33.17
C GLY A 55 -1.89 33.89 32.28
N GLY A 56 -1.35 33.43 31.16
CA GLY A 56 -0.61 34.25 30.20
C GLY A 56 0.89 34.41 30.47
N ALA A 57 1.43 33.83 31.55
CA ALA A 57 2.82 33.98 31.94
C ALA A 57 3.48 32.67 32.41
N TRP A 58 4.81 32.63 32.37
CA TRP A 58 5.61 31.55 32.95
C TRP A 58 5.83 31.79 34.44
N ALA A 59 5.37 30.87 35.27
CA ALA A 59 5.57 30.90 36.72
C ALA A 59 6.45 29.73 37.18
N ASN A 60 7.25 29.95 38.22
CA ASN A 60 8.05 28.90 38.85
C ASN A 60 7.14 27.82 39.46
N CYS A 61 7.46 26.55 39.22
CA CYS A 61 6.74 25.44 39.85
C CYS A 61 6.88 25.49 41.38
N GLY A 62 5.76 25.31 42.08
CA GLY A 62 5.70 25.16 43.53
C GLY A 62 6.26 23.81 43.99
N ALA A 63 6.52 23.66 45.29
CA ALA A 63 7.04 22.40 45.83
C ALA A 63 6.16 21.20 45.42
N GLY A 64 6.78 20.15 44.87
CA GLY A 64 6.08 18.96 44.38
C GLY A 64 5.50 19.05 42.96
N ASP A 65 5.45 20.23 42.34
CA ASP A 65 5.02 20.38 40.95
C ASP A 65 6.18 20.19 39.97
N TYR A 66 5.93 19.38 38.94
CA TYR A 66 6.82 19.08 37.83
C TYR A 66 5.98 18.47 36.69
N PRO A 67 6.50 18.36 35.46
CA PRO A 67 5.72 17.80 34.35
C PRO A 67 5.29 16.36 34.62
N GLY A 68 3.97 16.14 34.64
CA GLY A 68 3.34 14.85 34.96
C GLY A 68 3.17 14.56 36.45
N ALA A 69 3.40 15.53 37.34
CA ALA A 69 3.07 15.44 38.77
C ALA A 69 1.55 15.49 39.02
N THR A 70 0.82 16.22 38.16
CA THR A 70 -0.64 16.36 38.17
C THR A 70 -1.19 16.17 36.75
N THR A 71 -2.48 15.91 36.62
CA THR A 71 -3.16 15.81 35.32
C THR A 71 -3.08 17.12 34.55
N GLY A 72 -3.11 17.05 33.21
CA GLY A 72 -3.20 18.24 32.36
C GLY A 72 -1.86 18.94 32.13
N ALA A 73 -0.73 18.24 32.30
CA ALA A 73 0.55 18.74 31.82
C ALA A 73 0.53 18.80 30.29
N GLY A 74 0.74 20.00 29.74
CA GLY A 74 0.78 20.25 28.30
C GLY A 74 2.12 19.85 27.69
N THR A 75 2.61 20.67 26.76
CA THR A 75 3.91 20.50 26.11
C THR A 75 5.04 20.80 27.09
N VAL A 76 6.03 19.93 27.15
CA VAL A 76 7.23 20.09 27.97
C VAL A 76 8.43 20.41 27.09
N THR A 77 9.06 21.55 27.32
CA THR A 77 10.24 21.99 26.57
C THR A 77 11.50 21.92 27.43
N VAL A 78 12.46 21.10 27.04
CA VAL A 78 13.83 21.16 27.55
C VAL A 78 14.58 22.21 26.75
N ARG A 79 14.66 23.43 27.30
CA ARG A 79 15.24 24.61 26.65
C ARG A 79 16.74 24.46 26.40
N PRO A 80 17.32 25.27 25.49
CA PRO A 80 18.76 25.33 25.26
C PRO A 80 19.55 25.52 26.57
N SER A 81 20.80 25.04 26.58
CA SER A 81 21.76 25.05 27.69
C SER A 81 21.37 24.30 28.98
N HIS A 82 20.16 23.76 29.10
CA HIS A 82 19.75 22.97 30.26
C HIS A 82 19.97 21.47 30.06
N THR A 83 20.49 20.82 31.10
CA THR A 83 20.55 19.36 31.18
C THR A 83 19.55 18.87 32.22
N VAL A 84 18.58 18.07 31.77
CA VAL A 84 17.56 17.48 32.63
C VAL A 84 17.84 16.00 32.83
N THR A 85 17.93 15.58 34.09
CA THR A 85 18.02 14.15 34.45
C THR A 85 16.62 13.60 34.65
N PHE A 86 16.18 12.69 33.78
CA PHE A 86 14.93 11.97 33.94
C PHE A 86 15.09 10.87 35.00
N ASN A 87 14.58 11.15 36.20
CA ASN A 87 14.87 10.41 37.42
C ASN A 87 13.63 9.85 38.13
N ALA A 88 12.48 9.86 37.48
CA ALA A 88 11.23 9.29 37.96
C ALA A 88 10.31 8.95 36.79
N THR A 89 9.41 7.99 36.98
CA THR A 89 8.23 7.80 36.11
C THR A 89 7.13 8.73 36.60
N PRO A 90 6.71 9.76 35.82
CA PRO A 90 5.61 10.62 36.22
C PRO A 90 4.30 9.83 36.36
N ALA A 91 3.45 10.21 37.31
CA ALA A 91 2.16 9.55 37.53
C ALA A 91 1.16 9.82 36.40
N TYR A 92 1.29 10.98 35.73
CA TYR A 92 0.42 11.41 34.65
C TYR A 92 1.22 11.66 33.37
N SER A 93 0.59 11.42 32.23
CA SER A 93 1.17 11.72 30.92
C SER A 93 1.32 13.23 30.70
N ILE A 94 2.20 13.58 29.76
CA ILE A 94 2.37 14.95 29.27
C ILE A 94 1.77 15.09 27.86
N GLY A 95 1.42 16.32 27.48
CA GLY A 95 0.80 16.65 26.20
C GLY A 95 1.77 16.61 25.02
N GLY A 96 3.03 16.96 25.22
CA GLY A 96 4.06 16.96 24.17
C GLY A 96 5.46 17.03 24.77
N LEU A 97 6.48 16.68 23.99
CA LEU A 97 7.88 16.78 24.42
C LEU A 97 8.73 17.42 23.32
N ILE A 98 9.39 18.52 23.68
CA ILE A 98 10.32 19.26 22.82
C ILE A 98 11.70 19.26 23.48
N ILE A 99 12.70 18.72 22.78
CA ILE A 99 14.09 18.67 23.24
C ILE A 99 14.94 19.61 22.40
N GLN A 100 15.44 20.67 23.04
CA GLN A 100 16.38 21.65 22.46
C GLN A 100 17.75 21.61 23.15
N SER A 101 17.95 20.70 24.10
CA SER A 101 19.22 20.46 24.79
C SER A 101 19.28 19.01 25.30
N ASN A 102 19.56 18.74 26.58
CA ASN A 102 19.84 17.38 27.04
C ASN A 102 18.76 16.83 27.99
N LEU A 103 18.25 15.63 27.68
CA LEU A 103 17.38 14.83 28.56
C LEU A 103 17.98 13.44 28.70
N SER A 104 18.31 13.02 29.93
CA SER A 104 19.01 11.76 30.19
C SER A 104 18.33 10.91 31.26
N TYR A 105 17.98 9.67 30.93
CA TYR A 105 17.36 8.73 31.87
C TYR A 105 18.44 8.11 32.76
N ASN A 106 18.31 8.26 34.08
CA ASN A 106 19.29 7.70 35.05
C ASN A 106 18.81 6.40 35.74
N GLY A 107 17.62 5.91 35.37
CA GLY A 107 17.01 4.73 35.97
C GLY A 107 16.06 4.05 35.00
N THR A 108 15.40 2.99 35.48
CA THR A 108 14.37 2.31 34.69
C THR A 108 13.07 3.08 34.83
N TYR A 109 12.81 3.98 33.88
CA TYR A 109 11.67 4.89 33.94
C TYR A 109 10.95 4.96 32.60
N THR A 110 9.66 5.28 32.67
CA THR A 110 8.81 5.44 31.49
C THR A 110 8.27 6.87 31.45
N LEU A 111 8.36 7.51 30.29
CA LEU A 111 7.67 8.75 29.99
C LEU A 111 6.57 8.47 28.96
N THR A 112 5.35 8.91 29.26
CA THR A 112 4.23 8.83 28.33
C THR A 112 3.86 10.21 27.83
N VAL A 113 4.01 10.41 26.52
CA VAL A 113 3.66 11.62 25.79
C VAL A 113 2.41 11.34 24.97
N THR A 114 1.34 12.07 25.20
CA THR A 114 0.05 11.87 24.50
C THR A 114 0.00 12.54 23.12
N GLY A 115 0.74 13.62 22.94
CA GLY A 115 0.92 14.30 21.66
C GLY A 115 2.34 14.17 21.12
N ASP A 116 2.81 15.22 20.46
CA ASP A 116 3.98 15.16 19.59
C ASP A 116 5.31 15.12 20.37
N PHE A 117 6.27 14.43 19.78
CA PHE A 117 7.68 14.44 20.19
C PHE A 117 8.53 15.13 19.12
N SER A 118 9.43 16.01 19.57
CA SER A 118 10.44 16.62 18.71
C SER A 118 11.79 16.74 19.40
N ILE A 119 12.86 16.55 18.62
CA ILE A 119 14.22 16.92 18.99
C ILE A 119 14.84 17.76 17.87
N SER A 120 15.40 18.91 18.26
CA SER A 120 16.05 19.84 17.34
C SER A 120 17.52 20.08 17.67
N ALA A 121 17.95 19.78 18.90
CA ALA A 121 19.33 19.92 19.35
C ALA A 121 19.60 19.07 20.60
N GLY A 122 20.88 18.98 20.97
CA GLY A 122 21.34 18.26 22.16
C GLY A 122 21.13 16.75 22.08
N THR A 123 20.92 16.11 23.24
CA THR A 123 20.87 14.64 23.34
C THR A 123 19.67 14.16 24.14
N LEU A 124 18.88 13.25 23.54
CA LEU A 124 18.01 12.34 24.28
C LEU A 124 18.77 11.04 24.56
N ASN A 125 19.18 10.84 25.80
CA ASN A 125 19.81 9.60 26.25
C ASN A 125 18.79 8.74 27.01
N LEU A 126 18.31 7.68 26.37
CA LEU A 126 17.28 6.79 26.94
C LEU A 126 17.83 5.85 28.02
N SER A 127 19.14 5.75 28.22
CA SER A 127 19.71 5.04 29.36
C SER A 127 21.16 5.45 29.59
N SER A 128 21.40 6.19 30.67
CA SER A 128 22.74 6.64 31.05
C SER A 128 23.43 5.79 32.12
N VAL A 129 22.71 4.82 32.69
CA VAL A 129 23.18 3.97 33.79
C VAL A 129 23.05 2.50 33.42
N ASN A 130 24.10 1.73 33.65
CA ASN A 130 24.13 0.29 33.34
C ASN A 130 22.94 -0.47 33.93
N LYS A 131 22.43 -1.42 33.15
CA LYS A 131 21.26 -2.26 33.50
C LYS A 131 19.93 -1.50 33.68
N ARG A 132 19.85 -0.22 33.32
CA ARG A 132 18.62 0.58 33.34
C ARG A 132 18.05 0.74 31.93
N ILE A 133 16.72 0.84 31.83
CA ILE A 133 16.01 0.98 30.54
C ILE A 133 15.08 2.18 30.64
N GLY A 134 15.28 3.19 29.81
CA GLY A 134 14.31 4.26 29.60
C GLY A 134 13.35 3.89 28.47
N THR A 135 12.07 4.16 28.70
CA THR A 135 11.00 3.96 27.73
C THR A 135 10.30 5.28 27.46
N LEU A 136 10.18 5.66 26.19
CA LEU A 136 9.40 6.79 25.73
C LEU A 136 8.20 6.31 24.91
N ASN A 137 6.99 6.47 25.45
CA ASN A 137 5.75 6.19 24.75
C ASN A 137 5.23 7.46 24.09
N ILE A 138 4.85 7.39 22.82
CA ILE A 138 4.47 8.56 22.01
C ILE A 138 3.11 8.32 21.36
N GLY A 139 2.14 9.17 21.70
CA GLY A 139 0.78 9.19 21.16
C GLY A 139 0.55 10.20 20.04
N GLY A 140 1.52 11.07 19.74
CA GLY A 140 1.50 12.01 18.62
C GLY A 140 2.59 11.73 17.57
N ASN A 141 2.87 12.71 16.73
CA ASN A 141 3.88 12.61 15.67
C ASN A 141 5.31 12.61 16.24
N PHE A 142 6.28 12.15 15.45
CA PHE A 142 7.68 12.04 15.84
C PHE A 142 8.56 12.81 14.87
N SER A 143 9.37 13.75 15.38
CA SER A 143 10.25 14.55 14.53
C SER A 143 11.68 14.69 15.07
N ILE A 144 12.64 14.59 14.14
CA ILE A 144 14.07 14.85 14.39
C ILE A 144 14.54 15.86 13.34
N SER A 145 14.87 17.07 13.79
CA SER A 145 15.48 18.10 12.94
C SER A 145 16.96 18.33 13.27
N GLY A 146 17.42 17.85 14.43
CA GLY A 146 18.81 17.92 14.90
C GLY A 146 19.00 17.14 16.20
N GLY A 147 20.19 17.25 16.79
CA GLY A 147 20.53 16.52 18.02
C GLY A 147 20.76 15.01 17.83
N THR A 148 20.79 14.28 18.94
CA THR A 148 21.10 12.85 18.97
C THR A 148 20.13 12.10 19.87
N ILE A 149 19.59 10.98 19.38
CA ILE A 149 18.89 9.98 20.20
C ILE A 149 19.82 8.80 20.40
N THR A 150 20.07 8.42 21.66
CA THR A 150 21.09 7.42 21.96
C THR A 150 20.86 6.72 23.29
N VAL A 151 21.75 5.78 23.57
CA VAL A 151 21.93 5.11 24.85
C VAL A 151 23.44 5.12 25.16
N SER A 152 23.81 5.42 26.41
CA SER A 152 25.21 5.41 26.85
C SER A 152 25.51 4.32 27.89
N SER A 153 24.58 3.40 28.12
CA SER A 153 24.72 2.27 29.03
C SER A 153 24.89 0.95 28.28
N ASN A 154 25.15 -0.13 29.01
CA ASN A 154 25.21 -1.49 28.45
C ASN A 154 23.83 -2.16 28.26
N ARG A 155 22.74 -1.37 28.27
CA ARG A 155 21.38 -1.85 28.04
C ARG A 155 20.73 -1.00 26.95
N ASN A 156 19.49 -1.32 26.59
CA ASN A 156 18.76 -0.63 25.53
C ASN A 156 17.91 0.53 26.05
N GLY A 157 17.53 1.41 25.13
CA GLY A 157 16.45 2.39 25.27
C GLY A 157 15.28 1.97 24.38
N ILE A 158 14.05 2.39 24.73
CA ILE A 158 12.85 2.00 23.98
C ILE A 158 12.06 3.25 23.59
N ILE A 159 11.68 3.33 22.32
CA ILE A 159 10.72 4.30 21.80
C ILE A 159 9.52 3.53 21.24
N VAL A 160 8.33 3.87 21.70
CA VAL A 160 7.08 3.19 21.35
C VAL A 160 6.11 4.16 20.67
N PHE A 161 5.67 3.81 19.46
CA PHE A 161 4.65 4.52 18.70
C PHE A 161 3.27 3.92 19.01
N ASN A 162 2.39 4.71 19.63
CA ASN A 162 1.10 4.28 20.20
C ASN A 162 -0.09 5.11 19.73
N LYS A 163 0.08 6.04 18.78
CA LYS A 163 -1.04 6.86 18.28
C LYS A 163 -2.06 5.98 17.60
N SER A 164 -3.35 6.17 17.89
CA SER A 164 -4.39 5.53 17.07
C SER A 164 -4.50 6.27 15.73
N GLY A 165 -4.42 5.52 14.63
CA GLY A 165 -4.35 6.10 13.29
C GLY A 165 -2.97 6.64 12.95
N THR A 166 -2.90 7.61 12.02
CA THR A 166 -1.66 8.05 11.40
C THR A 166 -0.73 8.78 12.37
N GLN A 167 0.47 8.24 12.56
CA GLN A 167 1.60 8.72 13.35
C GLN A 167 2.75 9.08 12.40
N THR A 168 2.84 10.36 12.06
CA THR A 168 3.84 10.83 11.08
C THR A 168 5.24 10.84 11.69
N TYR A 169 6.19 10.29 10.95
CA TYR A 169 7.62 10.36 11.22
C TYR A 169 8.28 11.36 10.28
N VAL A 170 9.09 12.26 10.84
CA VAL A 170 9.87 13.24 10.09
C VAL A 170 11.31 13.24 10.58
N LYS A 171 12.27 13.01 9.69
CA LYS A 171 13.69 13.19 9.98
C LYS A 171 14.36 14.03 8.92
N THR A 172 14.65 15.28 9.25
CA THR A 172 15.37 16.23 8.38
C THR A 172 16.80 16.47 8.81
N GLY A 173 17.21 15.92 9.95
CA GLY A 173 18.56 16.02 10.50
C GLY A 173 18.76 15.12 11.71
N GLY A 174 19.84 15.35 12.46
CA GLY A 174 20.15 14.62 13.69
C GLY A 174 20.63 13.17 13.48
N ALA A 175 21.03 12.54 14.60
CA ALA A 175 21.60 11.20 14.63
C ALA A 175 20.84 10.26 15.57
N ILE A 176 20.81 8.97 15.22
CA ILE A 176 20.33 7.89 16.09
C ILE A 176 21.45 6.86 16.20
N SER A 177 21.81 6.46 17.42
CA SER A 177 22.93 5.54 17.65
C SER A 177 22.72 4.63 18.85
N ASN A 178 23.51 3.55 18.91
CA ASN A 178 23.49 2.53 19.96
C ASN A 178 22.16 1.77 20.04
N ASP A 179 21.94 0.95 21.08
CA ASP A 179 20.77 0.04 21.19
C ASP A 179 19.48 0.80 21.57
N VAL A 180 18.99 1.64 20.65
CA VAL A 180 17.65 2.24 20.68
C VAL A 180 16.69 1.31 19.95
N ARG A 181 15.60 0.92 20.61
CA ARG A 181 14.61 0.00 20.03
C ARG A 181 13.32 0.73 19.73
N PHE A 182 12.97 0.79 18.45
CA PHE A 182 11.73 1.36 17.96
C PHE A 182 10.67 0.28 17.86
N THR A 183 9.50 0.51 18.46
CA THR A 183 8.36 -0.41 18.38
C THR A 183 7.12 0.35 17.95
N VAL A 184 6.51 -0.07 16.85
CA VAL A 184 5.19 0.41 16.43
C VAL A 184 4.16 -0.58 16.95
N ASN A 185 3.25 -0.10 17.80
CA ASN A 185 2.21 -0.93 18.39
C ASN A 185 0.96 -1.03 17.52
N SER A 186 0.14 -2.03 17.83
CA SER A 186 -1.13 -2.28 17.15
C SER A 186 -2.02 -1.03 17.15
N GLY A 187 -2.66 -0.74 16.02
CA GLY A 187 -3.53 0.42 15.84
C GLY A 187 -2.82 1.74 15.48
N SER A 188 -1.47 1.78 15.54
CA SER A 188 -0.68 2.90 15.01
C SER A 188 -0.34 2.70 13.54
N ASP A 189 -0.55 3.75 12.76
CA ASP A 189 -0.11 3.85 11.37
C ASP A 189 1.14 4.72 11.30
N PHE A 190 2.30 4.06 11.32
CA PHE A 190 3.58 4.74 11.26
C PHE A 190 3.86 5.19 9.82
N ASP A 191 3.57 6.46 9.55
CA ASP A 191 3.72 7.08 8.25
C ASP A 191 5.09 7.73 8.10
N MET A 192 5.93 7.09 7.30
CA MET A 192 7.29 7.49 7.04
C MET A 192 7.39 8.61 5.99
N GLY A 193 6.33 8.89 5.23
CA GLY A 193 6.47 9.64 3.99
C GLY A 193 7.64 9.10 3.15
N SER A 194 8.52 9.98 2.68
CA SER A 194 9.78 9.60 2.00
C SER A 194 11.00 9.59 2.94
N TYR A 195 10.80 9.74 4.25
CA TYR A 195 11.90 9.79 5.23
C TYR A 195 12.47 8.41 5.53
N VAL A 196 13.64 8.42 6.17
CA VAL A 196 14.37 7.21 6.57
C VAL A 196 14.56 7.17 8.08
N LEU A 197 14.29 6.02 8.68
CA LEU A 197 14.72 5.68 10.04
C LEU A 197 16.06 4.95 9.96
N ASP A 198 17.14 5.69 10.19
CA ASP A 198 18.54 5.24 10.09
C ASP A 198 19.19 5.13 11.49
N GLY A 199 20.45 4.70 11.50
CA GLY A 199 21.28 4.67 12.71
C GLY A 199 22.11 3.39 12.86
N SER A 200 23.24 3.50 13.56
CA SER A 200 24.11 2.37 13.86
C SER A 200 23.86 1.83 15.27
N GLY A 201 23.35 0.61 15.36
CA GLY A 201 22.94 -0.05 16.62
C GLY A 201 21.43 -0.22 16.82
N PRO A 202 20.56 0.74 16.42
CA PRO A 202 19.13 0.62 16.68
C PRO A 202 18.47 -0.59 16.02
N SER A 203 17.32 -0.99 16.57
CA SER A 203 16.44 -2.03 15.99
C SER A 203 15.03 -1.50 15.82
N PHE A 204 14.27 -2.14 14.92
CA PHE A 204 12.90 -1.76 14.58
C PHE A 204 11.96 -2.96 14.63
N THR A 205 10.78 -2.77 15.22
CA THR A 205 9.70 -3.76 15.24
C THR A 205 8.37 -3.12 14.84
N LEU A 206 7.76 -3.63 13.78
CA LEU A 206 6.37 -3.38 13.42
C LEU A 206 5.51 -4.52 13.99
N SER A 207 4.66 -4.23 14.96
CA SER A 207 3.85 -5.25 15.65
C SER A 207 2.65 -5.72 14.81
N SER A 208 2.06 -6.86 15.18
CA SER A 208 0.78 -7.31 14.58
C SER A 208 -0.32 -6.26 14.79
N GLY A 209 -1.11 -6.01 13.74
CA GLY A 209 -2.14 -4.97 13.71
C GLY A 209 -1.63 -3.52 13.66
N ALA A 210 -0.32 -3.28 13.62
CA ALA A 210 0.24 -1.97 13.27
C ALA A 210 0.21 -1.77 11.75
N THR A 211 0.33 -0.53 11.30
CA THR A 211 0.47 -0.17 9.89
C THR A 211 1.80 0.52 9.66
N LEU A 212 2.50 0.15 8.58
CA LEU A 212 3.65 0.89 8.07
C LEU A 212 3.29 1.51 6.72
N THR A 213 3.33 2.84 6.65
CA THR A 213 3.06 3.61 5.45
C THR A 213 4.35 4.22 4.93
N THR A 214 4.64 4.04 3.63
CA THR A 214 5.88 4.53 3.01
C THR A 214 5.68 5.04 1.58
N ALA A 215 6.28 6.19 1.31
CA ALA A 215 6.46 6.78 -0.01
C ALA A 215 7.89 6.60 -0.55
N HIS A 216 8.77 5.87 0.16
CA HIS A 216 10.14 5.62 -0.27
C HIS A 216 10.15 4.68 -1.50
N ALA A 217 10.87 5.07 -2.57
CA ALA A 217 10.91 4.33 -3.84
C ALA A 217 11.31 2.85 -3.68
N ASP A 218 12.31 2.59 -2.84
CA ASP A 218 12.77 1.21 -2.58
C ASP A 218 11.89 0.41 -1.59
N GLY A 219 10.77 0.97 -1.13
CA GLY A 219 9.85 0.31 -0.21
C GLY A 219 10.46 0.03 1.16
N ILE A 220 10.52 -1.26 1.52
CA ILE A 220 11.08 -1.76 2.79
C ILE A 220 12.13 -2.85 2.56
N SER A 221 13.21 -2.83 3.33
CA SER A 221 14.29 -3.81 3.22
C SER A 221 14.64 -4.44 4.57
N VAL A 222 15.12 -5.68 4.54
CA VAL A 222 15.75 -6.33 5.69
C VAL A 222 17.18 -5.82 5.90
N SER A 223 17.67 -5.87 7.13
CA SER A 223 19.09 -5.64 7.47
C SER A 223 19.97 -6.73 6.83
N PRO A 224 21.22 -6.44 6.39
CA PRO A 224 21.97 -5.19 6.56
C PRO A 224 21.85 -4.20 5.39
N THR A 225 21.05 -4.49 4.35
CA THR A 225 20.91 -3.59 3.20
C THR A 225 20.36 -2.22 3.64
N LEU A 226 21.07 -1.14 3.30
CA LEU A 226 20.65 0.23 3.59
C LEU A 226 19.81 0.77 2.43
N SER A 227 18.56 0.32 2.36
CA SER A 227 17.59 0.72 1.34
C SER A 227 16.17 0.75 1.93
N GLY A 228 15.23 1.42 1.29
CA GLY A 228 13.88 1.58 1.80
C GLY A 228 13.77 2.56 2.97
N CYS A 229 12.58 2.67 3.57
CA CYS A 229 12.33 3.65 4.64
C CYS A 229 12.89 3.26 6.02
N ILE A 230 13.15 1.98 6.29
CA ILE A 230 13.74 1.52 7.57
C ILE A 230 15.15 1.02 7.30
N GLN A 231 16.16 1.75 7.79
CA GLN A 231 17.57 1.53 7.51
C GLN A 231 18.45 1.38 8.77
N VAL A 232 17.85 1.20 9.95
CA VAL A 232 18.61 0.89 11.17
C VAL A 232 19.49 -0.36 10.97
N SER A 233 20.70 -0.38 11.53
CA SER A 233 21.65 -1.46 11.29
C SER A 233 21.38 -2.73 12.10
N GLY A 234 20.65 -2.64 13.21
CA GLY A 234 20.18 -3.79 13.97
C GLY A 234 19.05 -4.55 13.27
N THR A 235 18.38 -5.43 14.00
CA THR A 235 17.27 -6.22 13.47
C THR A 235 16.09 -5.35 13.05
N ARG A 236 15.51 -5.64 11.88
CA ARG A 236 14.27 -5.05 11.37
C ARG A 236 13.21 -6.14 11.29
N SER A 237 12.19 -6.05 12.14
CA SER A 237 11.13 -7.05 12.27
C SER A 237 9.83 -6.51 11.70
N PHE A 238 9.38 -7.10 10.60
CA PHE A 238 8.11 -6.78 9.94
C PHE A 238 7.13 -7.94 10.16
N ASN A 239 6.04 -7.70 10.88
CA ASN A 239 5.13 -8.77 11.27
C ASN A 239 4.14 -9.14 10.15
N THR A 240 3.83 -10.43 10.01
CA THR A 240 2.88 -10.94 9.01
C THR A 240 1.43 -10.54 9.32
N GLY A 241 1.10 -10.26 10.57
CA GLY A 241 -0.19 -9.70 11.01
C GLY A 241 -0.27 -8.17 10.91
N ALA A 242 0.75 -7.49 10.38
CA ALA A 242 0.74 -6.04 10.19
C ALA A 242 0.16 -5.65 8.82
N ASN A 243 -0.14 -4.36 8.67
CA ASN A 243 -0.64 -3.74 7.44
C ASN A 243 0.47 -2.92 6.77
N TYR A 244 0.45 -2.86 5.44
CA TYR A 244 1.48 -2.16 4.66
C TYR A 244 0.84 -1.27 3.60
N VAL A 245 1.31 -0.04 3.50
CA VAL A 245 0.80 0.97 2.55
C VAL A 245 1.95 1.54 1.73
N TYR A 246 1.79 1.51 0.41
CA TYR A 246 2.68 2.15 -0.55
C TYR A 246 1.96 3.35 -1.17
N ASN A 247 2.38 4.56 -0.80
CA ASN A 247 1.68 5.81 -1.13
C ASN A 247 2.58 6.86 -1.81
N GLY A 248 3.70 6.44 -2.41
CA GLY A 248 4.61 7.33 -3.10
C GLY A 248 4.02 7.92 -4.39
N THR A 249 4.74 8.89 -4.96
CA THR A 249 4.42 9.48 -6.28
C THR A 249 5.39 9.02 -7.37
N THR A 250 6.53 8.45 -7.00
CA THR A 250 7.45 7.75 -7.89
C THR A 250 7.17 6.25 -7.84
N ALA A 251 7.55 5.51 -8.89
CA ALA A 251 7.38 4.06 -8.89
C ALA A 251 8.06 3.44 -7.65
N GLN A 252 7.34 2.55 -6.97
CA GLN A 252 7.85 1.85 -5.79
C GLN A 252 8.07 0.36 -6.09
N ILE A 253 8.99 -0.25 -5.34
CA ILE A 253 9.02 -1.70 -5.16
C ILE A 253 8.55 -2.03 -3.75
N THR A 254 8.06 -3.25 -3.53
CA THR A 254 7.77 -3.69 -2.16
C THR A 254 9.04 -3.84 -1.33
N GLY A 255 10.13 -4.27 -1.96
CA GLY A 255 11.41 -4.51 -1.33
C GLY A 255 11.48 -5.83 -0.57
N THR A 256 12.68 -6.17 -0.10
CA THR A 256 13.01 -7.46 0.54
C THR A 256 12.51 -7.57 1.98
N GLY A 257 12.10 -6.45 2.59
CA GLY A 257 11.58 -6.37 3.95
C GLY A 257 10.12 -6.80 4.09
N LEU A 258 9.36 -6.80 2.99
CA LEU A 258 7.94 -7.17 3.03
C LEU A 258 7.82 -8.68 3.29
N PRO A 259 7.10 -9.11 4.34
CA PRO A 259 6.87 -10.53 4.58
C PRO A 259 6.11 -11.18 3.42
N ALA A 260 6.34 -12.47 3.17
CA ALA A 260 5.65 -13.23 2.12
C ALA A 260 4.12 -13.31 2.33
N SER A 261 3.65 -13.02 3.55
CA SER A 261 2.25 -12.92 3.91
C SER A 261 2.02 -11.72 4.82
N VAL A 262 1.01 -10.91 4.52
CA VAL A 262 0.64 -9.70 5.26
C VAL A 262 -0.86 -9.70 5.58
N ASN A 263 -1.29 -8.90 6.56
CA ASN A 263 -2.71 -8.77 6.90
C ASN A 263 -3.45 -7.99 5.79
N ASN A 264 -3.13 -6.70 5.68
CA ASN A 264 -3.68 -5.82 4.65
C ASN A 264 -2.56 -5.22 3.79
N LEU A 265 -2.83 -5.06 2.50
CA LEU A 265 -1.99 -4.32 1.57
C LEU A 265 -2.81 -3.18 0.96
N THR A 266 -2.29 -1.96 1.02
CA THR A 266 -2.89 -0.81 0.32
C THR A 266 -1.91 -0.24 -0.68
N ILE A 267 -2.38 -0.07 -1.92
CA ILE A 267 -1.64 0.55 -3.00
C ILE A 267 -2.32 1.87 -3.36
N ASN A 268 -1.61 2.96 -3.09
CA ASN A 268 -2.04 4.33 -3.34
C ASN A 268 -0.91 5.12 -4.03
N ASN A 269 -0.30 4.53 -5.06
CA ASN A 269 0.84 5.12 -5.75
C ASN A 269 0.54 5.22 -7.25
N PRO A 270 0.31 6.42 -7.80
CA PRO A 270 -0.10 6.57 -9.20
C PRO A 270 0.95 6.08 -10.21
N ALA A 271 2.23 6.05 -9.84
CA ALA A 271 3.31 5.52 -10.67
C ALA A 271 3.44 3.98 -10.61
N GLY A 272 2.67 3.33 -9.73
CA GLY A 272 2.60 1.89 -9.58
C GLY A 272 3.61 1.31 -8.58
N VAL A 273 3.37 0.04 -8.23
CA VAL A 273 4.16 -0.72 -7.27
C VAL A 273 4.51 -2.09 -7.85
N SER A 274 5.79 -2.41 -7.90
CA SER A 274 6.29 -3.71 -8.35
C SER A 274 6.55 -4.65 -7.17
N LEU A 275 6.03 -5.88 -7.26
CA LEU A 275 6.28 -6.90 -6.24
C LEU A 275 7.70 -7.45 -6.38
N THR A 276 8.41 -7.54 -5.26
CA THR A 276 9.74 -8.17 -5.19
C THR A 276 9.66 -9.69 -5.10
N ASN A 277 8.58 -10.23 -4.49
CA ASN A 277 8.35 -11.67 -4.30
C ASN A 277 6.87 -12.01 -4.47
N ASN A 278 6.54 -13.31 -4.46
CA ASN A 278 5.16 -13.75 -4.23
C ASN A 278 4.64 -13.15 -2.92
N LEU A 279 3.39 -12.67 -2.93
CA LEU A 279 2.80 -11.99 -1.78
C LEU A 279 1.39 -12.50 -1.52
N THR A 280 1.15 -12.93 -0.28
CA THR A 280 -0.19 -13.25 0.22
C THR A 280 -0.73 -12.10 1.07
N VAL A 281 -1.93 -11.65 0.76
CA VAL A 281 -2.72 -10.69 1.54
C VAL A 281 -3.86 -11.46 2.19
N THR A 282 -3.85 -11.53 3.52
CA THR A 282 -4.70 -12.47 4.26
C THR A 282 -6.09 -11.93 4.59
N ASN A 283 -6.26 -10.61 4.61
CA ASN A 283 -7.54 -9.96 4.91
C ASN A 283 -8.04 -9.10 3.74
N ALA A 284 -7.49 -7.90 3.53
CA ALA A 284 -7.96 -7.00 2.48
C ALA A 284 -6.82 -6.46 1.60
N LEU A 285 -7.04 -6.52 0.29
CA LEU A 285 -6.27 -5.78 -0.71
C LEU A 285 -7.04 -4.51 -1.07
N THR A 286 -6.42 -3.35 -0.90
CA THR A 286 -6.98 -2.05 -1.29
C THR A 286 -6.16 -1.46 -2.45
N MET A 287 -6.83 -1.17 -3.56
CA MET A 287 -6.24 -0.52 -4.73
C MET A 287 -6.93 0.83 -4.94
N THR A 288 -6.31 1.89 -4.44
CA THR A 288 -6.83 3.26 -4.57
C THR A 288 -6.45 3.86 -5.91
N GLN A 289 -5.17 3.73 -6.29
CA GLN A 289 -4.62 4.17 -7.56
C GLN A 289 -3.28 3.48 -7.83
N GLY A 290 -2.92 3.40 -9.11
CA GLY A 290 -1.66 2.78 -9.55
C GLY A 290 -1.75 1.31 -9.90
N ASN A 291 -0.86 0.87 -10.78
CA ASN A 291 -0.76 -0.53 -11.15
C ASN A 291 0.01 -1.33 -10.08
N ILE A 292 -0.35 -2.59 -9.92
CA ILE A 292 0.49 -3.58 -9.24
C ILE A 292 1.16 -4.43 -10.32
N VAL A 293 2.49 -4.39 -10.37
CA VAL A 293 3.26 -5.20 -11.32
C VAL A 293 3.78 -6.42 -10.58
N SER A 294 3.20 -7.60 -10.83
CA SER A 294 3.66 -8.83 -10.17
C SER A 294 4.81 -9.49 -10.94
N GLY A 295 4.96 -9.23 -12.24
CA GLY A 295 5.97 -9.89 -13.07
C GLY A 295 5.76 -11.41 -13.05
N THR A 296 6.81 -12.17 -12.73
CA THR A 296 6.73 -13.63 -12.53
C THR A 296 6.13 -14.03 -11.19
N ASN A 297 6.00 -13.09 -10.25
CA ASN A 297 5.40 -13.33 -8.94
C ASN A 297 3.88 -13.41 -9.05
N THR A 298 3.27 -14.00 -8.02
CA THR A 298 1.83 -14.07 -7.83
C THR A 298 1.41 -13.17 -6.67
N LEU A 299 0.46 -12.28 -6.92
CA LEU A 299 -0.28 -11.61 -5.86
C LEU A 299 -1.46 -12.50 -5.47
N ILE A 300 -1.53 -12.89 -4.20
CA ILE A 300 -2.56 -13.78 -3.66
C ILE A 300 -3.38 -12.98 -2.65
N LEU A 301 -4.69 -12.89 -2.87
CA LEU A 301 -5.65 -12.39 -1.90
C LEU A 301 -6.38 -13.60 -1.30
N SER A 302 -5.90 -14.12 -0.17
CA SER A 302 -6.53 -15.26 0.49
C SER A 302 -7.76 -14.85 1.31
N GLY A 303 -7.84 -13.58 1.72
CA GLY A 303 -9.08 -12.98 2.20
C GLY A 303 -10.09 -12.78 1.06
N SER A 304 -11.34 -12.45 1.38
CA SER A 304 -12.38 -12.23 0.37
C SER A 304 -12.48 -10.77 -0.10
N THR A 305 -11.90 -9.82 0.65
CA THR A 305 -12.12 -8.38 0.47
C THR A 305 -11.13 -7.76 -0.50
N LEU A 306 -11.63 -7.33 -1.66
CA LEU A 306 -10.92 -6.47 -2.61
C LEU A 306 -11.61 -5.10 -2.62
N ASN A 307 -10.95 -4.09 -2.06
CA ASN A 307 -11.42 -2.70 -2.12
C ASN A 307 -10.79 -2.03 -3.35
N TYR A 308 -11.52 -2.00 -4.46
CA TYR A 308 -11.00 -1.53 -5.75
C TYR A 308 -11.58 -0.16 -6.13
N THR A 309 -10.71 0.81 -6.35
CA THR A 309 -11.05 2.13 -6.92
C THR A 309 -10.44 2.31 -8.30
N ALA A 310 -9.13 2.08 -8.44
CA ALA A 310 -8.41 2.20 -9.71
C ALA A 310 -7.14 1.35 -9.73
N GLY A 311 -6.53 1.24 -10.91
CA GLY A 311 -5.28 0.50 -11.13
C GLY A 311 -5.48 -0.85 -11.82
N THR A 312 -4.38 -1.40 -12.34
CA THR A 312 -4.35 -2.70 -13.02
C THR A 312 -3.33 -3.62 -12.36
N ILE A 313 -3.66 -4.89 -12.20
CA ILE A 313 -2.69 -5.93 -11.84
C ILE A 313 -2.08 -6.47 -13.13
N THR A 314 -0.82 -6.13 -13.39
CA THR A 314 -0.04 -6.66 -14.51
C THR A 314 0.71 -7.91 -14.06
N GLY A 315 0.14 -9.06 -14.37
CA GLY A 315 0.66 -10.38 -14.00
C GLY A 315 -0.40 -11.24 -13.31
N LYS A 316 0.03 -12.23 -12.52
CA LYS A 316 -0.86 -13.24 -11.93
C LYS A 316 -1.50 -12.73 -10.63
N PHE A 317 -2.83 -12.66 -10.64
CA PHE A 317 -3.65 -12.38 -9.46
C PHE A 317 -4.46 -13.61 -9.08
N GLN A 318 -4.24 -14.12 -7.89
CA GLN A 318 -5.02 -15.19 -7.28
C GLN A 318 -5.91 -14.62 -6.19
N ARG A 319 -7.18 -15.00 -6.15
CA ARG A 319 -8.06 -14.65 -5.02
C ARG A 319 -9.00 -15.76 -4.61
N ALA A 320 -9.46 -15.66 -3.36
CA ALA A 320 -10.51 -16.51 -2.81
C ALA A 320 -11.81 -16.32 -3.59
N VAL A 321 -12.43 -17.46 -3.95
CA VAL A 321 -13.79 -17.56 -4.47
C VAL A 321 -14.55 -18.51 -3.57
N SER A 322 -15.43 -17.96 -2.73
CA SER A 322 -15.96 -18.64 -1.54
C SER A 322 -17.45 -18.95 -1.60
N ALA A 323 -18.19 -18.29 -2.49
CA ALA A 323 -19.64 -18.41 -2.59
C ALA A 323 -20.14 -18.25 -4.03
N THR A 324 -21.28 -18.86 -4.31
CA THR A 324 -22.11 -18.60 -5.49
C THR A 324 -22.88 -17.29 -5.37
N GLY A 325 -23.47 -16.81 -6.46
CA GLY A 325 -24.31 -15.58 -6.45
C GLY A 325 -23.56 -14.26 -6.27
N LEU A 326 -22.23 -14.30 -6.08
CA LEU A 326 -21.35 -13.12 -6.06
C LEU A 326 -20.65 -12.95 -7.42
N GLN A 327 -20.35 -11.69 -7.75
CA GLN A 327 -19.45 -11.36 -8.85
C GLN A 327 -18.05 -11.07 -8.30
N TYR A 328 -17.07 -11.83 -8.77
CA TYR A 328 -15.66 -11.66 -8.43
C TYR A 328 -14.96 -10.85 -9.53
N LEU A 329 -14.36 -9.73 -9.15
CA LEU A 329 -13.53 -8.90 -10.03
C LEU A 329 -12.07 -9.37 -9.97
N PHE A 330 -11.47 -9.55 -11.14
CA PHE A 330 -10.03 -9.68 -11.36
C PHE A 330 -9.57 -8.47 -12.16
N PRO A 331 -8.99 -7.43 -11.52
CA PRO A 331 -8.59 -6.19 -12.18
C PRO A 331 -7.26 -6.35 -12.94
N VAL A 332 -7.16 -7.38 -13.78
CA VAL A 332 -5.95 -7.72 -14.54
C VAL A 332 -5.85 -6.93 -15.84
N GLY A 333 -4.66 -6.93 -16.44
CA GLY A 333 -4.43 -6.30 -17.73
C GLY A 333 -2.95 -6.14 -18.04
N THR A 334 -2.65 -5.17 -18.90
CA THR A 334 -1.29 -4.77 -19.25
C THR A 334 -0.93 -3.47 -18.54
N THR A 335 0.28 -2.96 -18.79
CA THR A 335 0.66 -1.61 -18.32
C THR A 335 -0.19 -0.50 -18.95
N SER A 336 -0.73 -0.73 -20.15
CA SER A 336 -1.43 0.28 -20.96
C SER A 336 -2.95 0.11 -20.98
N ASN A 337 -3.44 -1.11 -20.75
CA ASN A 337 -4.85 -1.44 -20.85
C ASN A 337 -5.34 -2.20 -19.62
N TYR A 338 -6.45 -1.72 -19.07
CA TYR A 338 -7.24 -2.40 -18.06
C TYR A 338 -8.17 -3.41 -18.75
N ASN A 339 -7.92 -4.70 -18.56
CA ASN A 339 -8.66 -5.79 -19.18
C ASN A 339 -9.23 -6.73 -18.11
N PRO A 340 -10.11 -6.25 -17.21
CA PRO A 340 -10.60 -7.07 -16.13
C PRO A 340 -11.40 -8.28 -16.63
N LEU A 341 -11.36 -9.33 -15.83
CA LEU A 341 -12.30 -10.45 -15.92
C LEU A 341 -13.21 -10.38 -14.70
N LYS A 342 -14.52 -10.37 -14.94
CA LYS A 342 -15.53 -10.57 -13.91
C LYS A 342 -16.14 -11.96 -14.08
N ILE A 343 -16.27 -12.69 -12.99
CA ILE A 343 -16.81 -14.05 -12.99
C ILE A 343 -17.84 -14.22 -11.88
N SER A 344 -18.93 -14.93 -12.17
CA SER A 344 -19.96 -15.31 -11.20
C SER A 344 -20.24 -16.80 -11.31
N PHE A 345 -20.52 -17.44 -10.17
CA PHE A 345 -20.71 -18.88 -10.09
C PHE A 345 -22.15 -19.22 -9.75
N SER A 346 -22.77 -20.07 -10.57
CA SER A 346 -24.07 -20.70 -10.26
C SER A 346 -23.86 -21.96 -9.44
N ASN A 347 -22.71 -22.62 -9.60
CA ASN A 347 -22.21 -23.64 -8.69
C ASN A 347 -20.71 -23.48 -8.44
N LEU A 348 -20.24 -23.91 -7.27
CA LEU A 348 -18.85 -23.73 -6.88
C LEU A 348 -18.43 -24.75 -5.82
N ILE A 349 -17.34 -25.46 -6.05
CA ILE A 349 -16.47 -25.94 -4.98
C ILE A 349 -15.53 -24.79 -4.65
N SER A 350 -15.68 -24.23 -3.44
CA SER A 350 -14.92 -23.06 -3.01
C SER A 350 -13.42 -23.29 -3.04
N GLY A 351 -12.65 -22.25 -3.33
CA GLY A 351 -11.20 -22.31 -3.29
C GLY A 351 -10.59 -21.02 -3.81
N GLN A 352 -9.48 -21.16 -4.54
CA GLN A 352 -8.73 -20.03 -5.07
C GLN A 352 -8.75 -20.09 -6.60
N LEU A 353 -8.93 -18.95 -7.25
CA LEU A 353 -8.86 -18.81 -8.70
C LEU A 353 -7.75 -17.82 -9.03
N ALA A 354 -6.80 -18.25 -9.85
CA ALA A 354 -5.77 -17.37 -10.41
C ALA A 354 -6.17 -16.91 -11.80
N VAL A 355 -6.02 -15.61 -12.06
CA VAL A 355 -6.30 -14.99 -13.35
C VAL A 355 -5.14 -14.07 -13.73
N GLN A 356 -4.80 -14.07 -15.02
CA GLN A 356 -3.91 -13.09 -15.63
C GLN A 356 -4.39 -12.77 -17.05
N PHE A 357 -4.12 -11.56 -17.51
CA PHE A 357 -4.23 -11.21 -18.92
C PHE A 357 -2.86 -11.40 -19.59
N LEU A 358 -2.84 -12.05 -20.74
CA LEU A 358 -1.64 -12.30 -21.54
C LEU A 358 -1.78 -11.54 -22.86
N PRO A 359 -0.92 -10.54 -23.16
CA PRO A 359 -0.92 -9.81 -24.42
C PRO A 359 -0.24 -10.61 -25.55
N ASP A 360 -0.64 -11.87 -25.69
CA ASP A 360 -0.07 -12.84 -26.62
C ASP A 360 -1.17 -13.44 -27.51
N ASP A 361 -0.76 -14.03 -28.62
CA ASP A 361 -1.67 -14.79 -29.47
C ASP A 361 -2.02 -16.14 -28.83
N ILE A 362 -3.32 -16.44 -28.73
CA ILE A 362 -3.82 -17.73 -28.26
C ILE A 362 -3.63 -18.83 -29.33
N GLY A 363 -3.42 -18.49 -30.61
CA GLY A 363 -3.33 -19.43 -31.73
C GLY A 363 -4.69 -19.77 -32.36
N THR A 364 -4.71 -20.71 -33.31
CA THR A 364 -5.88 -21.01 -34.16
C THR A 364 -6.33 -22.48 -34.14
N ALA A 365 -5.63 -23.35 -33.41
CA ALA A 365 -5.98 -24.77 -33.34
C ALA A 365 -7.44 -24.95 -32.88
N GLY A 366 -8.23 -25.75 -33.61
CA GLY A 366 -9.67 -25.95 -33.35
C GLY A 366 -10.62 -25.02 -34.11
N LEU A 367 -10.15 -23.98 -34.79
CA LEU A 367 -10.99 -23.14 -35.67
C LEU A 367 -11.17 -23.78 -37.06
N PRO A 368 -12.30 -23.53 -37.75
CA PRO A 368 -13.42 -22.68 -37.36
C PRO A 368 -14.40 -23.35 -36.38
N LEU A 369 -15.15 -22.53 -35.64
CA LEU A 369 -16.21 -22.99 -34.71
C LEU A 369 -17.56 -22.39 -35.09
N ASN A 370 -18.66 -23.10 -34.87
CA ASN A 370 -20.00 -22.60 -35.12
C ASN A 370 -20.75 -22.31 -33.81
N ASP A 371 -21.00 -21.03 -33.52
CA ASP A 371 -21.77 -20.60 -32.36
C ASP A 371 -23.15 -20.09 -32.79
N ALA A 372 -24.13 -20.98 -32.74
CA ALA A 372 -25.53 -20.71 -33.10
C ALA A 372 -25.71 -20.01 -34.46
N GLY A 373 -24.99 -20.46 -35.50
CA GLY A 373 -25.08 -19.92 -36.86
C GLY A 373 -24.06 -18.82 -37.17
N ASN A 374 -23.15 -18.51 -36.24
CA ASN A 374 -22.03 -17.62 -36.48
C ASN A 374 -20.75 -18.45 -36.55
N GLU A 375 -20.05 -18.39 -37.67
CA GLU A 375 -18.79 -19.08 -37.87
C GLU A 375 -17.65 -18.20 -37.35
N ILE A 376 -16.99 -18.69 -36.31
CA ILE A 376 -15.79 -18.09 -35.75
C ILE A 376 -14.62 -18.62 -36.58
N PHE A 377 -14.16 -17.80 -37.52
CA PHE A 377 -13.13 -18.17 -38.48
C PHE A 377 -11.72 -17.81 -38.01
N ASP A 378 -11.60 -16.89 -37.05
CA ASP A 378 -10.31 -16.40 -36.54
C ASP A 378 -10.43 -15.88 -35.10
N ARG A 379 -9.33 -15.47 -34.49
CA ARG A 379 -9.22 -14.86 -33.15
C ARG A 379 -8.62 -13.46 -33.20
N HIS A 380 -8.90 -12.64 -32.20
CA HIS A 380 -8.13 -11.44 -31.93
C HIS A 380 -6.81 -11.81 -31.27
N THR A 381 -5.70 -11.28 -31.80
CA THR A 381 -4.33 -11.56 -31.32
C THR A 381 -3.85 -10.57 -30.25
N THR A 382 -4.69 -9.61 -29.86
CA THR A 382 -4.34 -8.60 -28.83
C THR A 382 -4.07 -9.23 -27.46
N GLY A 383 -4.71 -10.35 -27.14
CA GLY A 383 -4.46 -11.08 -25.91
C GLY A 383 -5.59 -12.04 -25.53
N TYR A 384 -5.38 -12.73 -24.42
CA TYR A 384 -6.35 -13.65 -23.82
C TYR A 384 -6.24 -13.65 -22.29
N TRP A 385 -7.31 -14.10 -21.63
CA TRP A 385 -7.33 -14.29 -20.18
C TRP A 385 -7.00 -15.74 -19.87
N ARG A 386 -6.03 -15.96 -18.98
CA ARG A 386 -5.73 -17.29 -18.45
C ARG A 386 -6.29 -17.40 -17.04
N MET A 387 -7.12 -18.41 -16.83
CA MET A 387 -7.63 -18.83 -15.53
C MET A 387 -6.98 -20.15 -15.11
N THR A 388 -6.69 -20.29 -13.82
CA THR A 388 -6.20 -21.54 -13.22
C THR A 388 -6.91 -21.76 -11.88
N ALA A 389 -7.63 -22.87 -11.77
CA ALA A 389 -8.18 -23.32 -10.49
C ALA A 389 -7.03 -23.78 -9.58
N VAL A 390 -7.05 -23.34 -8.32
CA VAL A 390 -5.99 -23.67 -7.35
C VAL A 390 -6.56 -24.52 -6.22
N GLY A 391 -5.88 -25.64 -5.93
CA GLY A 391 -6.34 -26.64 -4.97
C GLY A 391 -7.59 -27.37 -5.48
N ALA A 392 -8.59 -27.51 -4.60
CA ALA A 392 -9.84 -28.20 -4.92
C ALA A 392 -10.90 -27.31 -5.62
N MET A 393 -10.55 -26.07 -5.99
CA MET A 393 -11.51 -25.16 -6.61
C MET A 393 -12.04 -25.76 -7.92
N ALA A 394 -13.36 -25.77 -8.09
CA ALA A 394 -13.99 -26.24 -9.32
C ALA A 394 -15.38 -25.62 -9.51
N SER A 395 -15.80 -25.50 -10.76
CA SER A 395 -17.17 -25.14 -11.14
C SER A 395 -17.50 -25.76 -12.49
N ASN A 396 -18.74 -26.16 -12.69
CA ASN A 396 -19.26 -26.61 -13.98
C ASN A 396 -20.37 -25.70 -14.53
N ASN A 397 -20.64 -24.59 -13.85
CA ASN A 397 -21.63 -23.60 -14.25
C ASN A 397 -21.23 -22.21 -13.70
N TYR A 398 -20.51 -21.46 -14.54
CA TYR A 398 -20.12 -20.08 -14.28
C TYR A 398 -20.42 -19.17 -15.47
N SER A 399 -20.44 -17.87 -15.20
CA SER A 399 -20.61 -16.82 -16.21
C SER A 399 -19.46 -15.83 -16.12
N ILE A 400 -19.03 -15.34 -17.28
CA ILE A 400 -17.91 -14.39 -17.40
C ILE A 400 -18.35 -13.12 -18.13
N ASN A 401 -17.70 -12.03 -17.76
CA ASN A 401 -17.72 -10.75 -18.44
C ASN A 401 -16.26 -10.29 -18.62
N LEU A 402 -15.84 -10.21 -19.88
CA LEU A 402 -14.47 -9.85 -20.27
C LEU A 402 -14.46 -8.44 -20.83
N ASN A 403 -13.51 -7.63 -20.37
CA ASN A 403 -13.34 -6.27 -20.86
C ASN A 403 -12.22 -6.21 -21.91
N TYR A 404 -12.62 -6.06 -23.16
CA TYR A 404 -11.75 -6.07 -24.33
C TYR A 404 -11.18 -4.70 -24.70
N ASN A 405 -11.07 -3.77 -23.75
CA ASN A 405 -10.42 -2.48 -24.01
C ASN A 405 -9.02 -2.67 -24.61
N GLY A 406 -8.68 -1.87 -25.63
CA GLY A 406 -7.43 -2.01 -26.39
C GLY A 406 -7.45 -3.06 -27.51
N PHE A 407 -8.49 -3.89 -27.62
CA PHE A 407 -8.69 -4.76 -28.79
C PHE A 407 -9.25 -3.94 -29.95
N THR A 408 -8.73 -4.16 -31.16
CA THR A 408 -9.21 -3.51 -32.38
C THR A 408 -10.08 -4.46 -33.21
N GLY A 409 -11.15 -3.94 -33.79
CA GLY A 409 -12.00 -4.68 -34.74
C GLY A 409 -12.94 -5.70 -34.09
N VAL A 410 -13.19 -5.62 -32.79
CA VAL A 410 -14.22 -6.44 -32.13
C VAL A 410 -15.59 -5.87 -32.53
N ASP A 411 -16.39 -6.68 -33.24
CA ASP A 411 -17.73 -6.33 -33.69
C ASP A 411 -18.83 -7.07 -32.92
N ALA A 412 -20.09 -6.84 -33.28
CA ALA A 412 -21.25 -7.45 -32.62
C ALA A 412 -21.35 -8.98 -32.81
N LEU A 413 -20.63 -9.56 -33.77
CA LEU A 413 -20.59 -11.00 -34.02
C LEU A 413 -19.45 -11.68 -33.24
N ALA A 414 -18.57 -10.93 -32.58
CA ALA A 414 -17.51 -11.50 -31.76
C ALA A 414 -18.04 -12.51 -30.73
N ARG A 415 -17.25 -13.56 -30.48
CA ARG A 415 -17.60 -14.63 -29.53
C ARG A 415 -16.47 -14.85 -28.55
N ILE A 416 -16.78 -15.23 -27.32
CA ILE A 416 -15.77 -15.77 -26.41
C ILE A 416 -15.54 -17.24 -26.78
N ILE A 417 -14.28 -17.57 -27.04
CA ILE A 417 -13.78 -18.92 -27.28
C ILE A 417 -12.89 -19.36 -26.12
N LYS A 418 -12.84 -20.67 -25.87
CA LYS A 418 -12.15 -21.26 -24.72
C LYS A 418 -11.11 -22.28 -25.18
N ARG A 419 -9.97 -22.34 -24.49
CA ARG A 419 -8.98 -23.41 -24.60
C ARG A 419 -8.66 -23.98 -23.22
N THR A 420 -8.53 -25.29 -23.13
CA THR A 420 -8.10 -25.96 -21.88
C THR A 420 -6.78 -26.67 -22.10
N ASN A 421 -5.81 -26.48 -21.21
CA ASN A 421 -4.53 -27.21 -21.17
C ASN A 421 -3.76 -27.22 -22.50
N SER A 422 -3.74 -26.09 -23.20
CA SER A 422 -3.11 -25.94 -24.53
C SER A 422 -3.71 -26.80 -25.64
N GLY A 423 -4.90 -27.39 -25.44
CA GLY A 423 -5.63 -28.10 -26.49
C GLY A 423 -6.25 -27.18 -27.53
N ASP A 424 -7.22 -27.71 -28.28
CA ASP A 424 -7.93 -26.96 -29.30
C ASP A 424 -8.86 -25.88 -28.70
N LEU A 425 -9.08 -24.83 -29.47
CA LEU A 425 -10.12 -23.84 -29.21
C LEU A 425 -11.49 -24.49 -29.36
N THR A 426 -12.38 -24.16 -28.43
CA THR A 426 -13.71 -24.75 -28.30
C THR A 426 -14.74 -23.69 -27.91
N LEU A 427 -16.01 -24.05 -28.06
CA LEU A 427 -17.13 -23.32 -27.49
C LEU A 427 -17.60 -24.01 -26.21
N ASP A 428 -17.96 -23.23 -25.21
CA ASP A 428 -18.43 -23.72 -23.91
C ASP A 428 -19.49 -22.77 -23.35
N GLY A 429 -20.67 -23.27 -23.00
CA GLY A 429 -21.79 -22.44 -22.58
C GLY A 429 -22.41 -21.61 -23.72
N THR A 430 -23.15 -20.57 -23.36
CA THR A 430 -23.99 -19.77 -24.26
C THR A 430 -23.47 -18.33 -24.39
N HIS A 431 -23.40 -17.82 -25.61
CA HIS A 431 -23.04 -16.41 -25.86
C HIS A 431 -24.03 -15.45 -25.20
N GLY A 432 -23.51 -14.37 -24.60
CA GLY A 432 -24.32 -13.28 -24.04
C GLY A 432 -24.39 -12.08 -24.99
N SER A 433 -23.98 -10.92 -24.47
CA SER A 433 -23.89 -9.65 -25.17
C SER A 433 -22.47 -9.30 -25.60
N VAL A 434 -22.36 -8.45 -26.64
CA VAL A 434 -21.16 -7.68 -27.02
C VAL A 434 -21.53 -6.20 -27.04
N ALA A 435 -20.89 -5.39 -26.21
CA ALA A 435 -21.06 -3.94 -26.19
C ALA A 435 -19.80 -3.29 -25.64
N PHE A 436 -19.14 -2.41 -26.40
CA PHE A 436 -17.82 -1.91 -26.02
C PHE A 436 -17.80 -1.29 -24.61
N PRO A 437 -16.82 -1.65 -23.75
CA PRO A 437 -15.70 -2.60 -23.98
C PRO A 437 -15.96 -4.03 -23.46
N GLU A 438 -17.19 -4.47 -23.31
CA GLU A 438 -17.58 -5.69 -22.58
C GLU A 438 -18.17 -6.79 -23.49
N ILE A 439 -17.74 -8.03 -23.29
CA ILE A 439 -18.32 -9.23 -23.92
C ILE A 439 -18.62 -10.29 -22.85
N THR A 440 -19.70 -11.05 -23.02
CA THR A 440 -20.20 -11.98 -22.00
C THR A 440 -20.49 -13.38 -22.53
N ARG A 441 -20.35 -14.37 -21.65
CA ARG A 441 -20.72 -15.78 -21.90
C ARG A 441 -21.18 -16.44 -20.60
N THR A 442 -22.20 -17.28 -20.65
CA THR A 442 -22.86 -17.88 -19.48
C THR A 442 -22.88 -19.40 -19.55
N ALA A 443 -23.18 -20.06 -18.42
CA ALA A 443 -23.29 -21.51 -18.31
C ALA A 443 -22.05 -22.28 -18.80
N MET A 444 -20.87 -21.71 -18.55
CA MET A 444 -19.58 -22.31 -18.88
C MET A 444 -19.22 -23.43 -17.90
N ASN A 445 -18.56 -24.47 -18.39
CA ASN A 445 -18.26 -25.68 -17.65
C ASN A 445 -16.76 -25.93 -17.49
N GLY A 446 -16.30 -26.06 -16.25
CA GLY A 446 -14.95 -26.52 -15.95
C GLY A 446 -13.93 -25.39 -16.01
N ILE A 447 -13.10 -25.34 -14.97
CA ILE A 447 -11.89 -24.51 -14.89
C ILE A 447 -10.76 -25.46 -14.51
N SER A 448 -9.72 -25.48 -15.34
CA SER A 448 -8.60 -26.41 -15.17
C SER A 448 -7.65 -25.98 -14.07
N THR A 449 -7.03 -26.95 -13.41
CA THR A 449 -5.91 -26.74 -12.49
C THR A 449 -4.59 -26.43 -13.19
N THR A 450 -4.54 -26.55 -14.52
CA THR A 450 -3.40 -26.14 -15.34
C THR A 450 -3.71 -24.81 -16.04
N THR A 451 -4.50 -24.82 -17.13
CA THR A 451 -4.93 -23.58 -17.80
C THR A 451 -6.33 -23.69 -18.39
N THR A 452 -7.12 -22.63 -18.21
CA THR A 452 -8.33 -22.33 -18.97
C THR A 452 -8.16 -20.95 -19.56
N ASP A 453 -7.86 -20.90 -20.85
CA ASP A 453 -7.65 -19.66 -21.59
C ASP A 453 -8.96 -19.23 -22.27
N LEU A 454 -9.26 -17.93 -22.24
CA LEU A 454 -10.43 -17.30 -22.85
C LEU A 454 -9.95 -16.22 -23.81
N ALA A 455 -10.40 -16.27 -25.06
CA ALA A 455 -10.07 -15.28 -26.07
C ALA A 455 -11.32 -14.79 -26.80
N ILE A 456 -11.15 -13.77 -27.63
CA ILE A 456 -12.22 -13.21 -28.46
C ILE A 456 -12.01 -13.71 -29.88
N GLY A 457 -12.98 -14.47 -30.37
CA GLY A 457 -13.10 -14.93 -31.75
C GLY A 457 -13.71 -13.85 -32.63
N LYS A 458 -13.19 -13.73 -33.86
CA LYS A 458 -13.81 -13.01 -34.97
C LYS A 458 -14.81 -13.94 -35.62
N ALA A 459 -16.05 -13.50 -35.78
CA ALA A 459 -17.07 -14.32 -36.41
C ALA A 459 -17.78 -13.61 -37.55
N SER A 460 -18.29 -14.40 -38.47
CA SER A 460 -19.18 -13.98 -39.53
C SER A 460 -20.45 -14.84 -39.52
N VAL A 461 -21.48 -14.40 -40.24
CA VAL A 461 -22.67 -15.24 -40.44
C VAL A 461 -22.25 -16.48 -41.21
N ARG A 462 -22.61 -17.66 -40.71
CA ARG A 462 -22.29 -18.92 -41.38
C ARG A 462 -23.16 -19.10 -42.61
N ILE A 463 -22.53 -19.28 -43.77
CA ILE A 463 -23.22 -19.61 -45.01
C ILE A 463 -23.43 -21.13 -45.07
N VAL A 464 -24.68 -21.58 -44.86
CA VAL A 464 -25.04 -23.01 -44.85
C VAL A 464 -25.57 -23.51 -46.19
N THR A 465 -26.02 -22.60 -47.06
CA THR A 465 -26.50 -22.89 -48.41
C THR A 465 -26.02 -21.80 -49.35
N HIS A 466 -25.39 -22.20 -50.45
CA HIS A 466 -25.13 -21.28 -51.57
C HIS A 466 -26.43 -20.98 -52.31
N PRO A 467 -26.63 -19.74 -52.80
CA PRO A 467 -27.74 -19.45 -53.70
C PRO A 467 -27.70 -20.37 -54.92
N THR A 468 -28.85 -20.87 -55.35
CA THR A 468 -29.00 -21.72 -56.55
C THR A 468 -28.77 -20.97 -57.85
N ASP A 469 -28.71 -19.64 -57.80
CA ASP A 469 -28.34 -18.79 -58.92
C ASP A 469 -26.88 -18.37 -58.75
N ALA A 470 -26.03 -18.83 -59.67
CA ALA A 470 -24.70 -18.29 -59.91
C ALA A 470 -24.72 -17.34 -61.13
N SER A 471 -25.88 -16.74 -61.43
CA SER A 471 -26.04 -15.75 -62.51
C SER A 471 -25.47 -14.40 -62.06
N GLY A 472 -24.15 -14.35 -61.88
CA GLY A 472 -23.44 -13.12 -61.51
C GLY A 472 -22.00 -13.30 -61.03
N CYS A 473 -21.58 -14.51 -60.66
CA CYS A 473 -20.17 -14.77 -60.31
C CYS A 473 -19.34 -15.03 -61.59
N ASN A 474 -18.91 -13.94 -62.24
CA ASN A 474 -17.93 -14.03 -63.31
C ASN A 474 -16.51 -14.04 -62.71
N SER A 475 -15.59 -14.85 -63.26
CA SER A 475 -14.19 -14.95 -62.80
C SER A 475 -13.31 -13.74 -63.20
N VAL A 476 -13.94 -12.66 -63.67
CA VAL A 476 -13.26 -11.43 -64.08
C VAL A 476 -13.99 -10.24 -63.46
N PHE A 477 -13.38 -9.65 -62.45
CA PHE A 477 -13.71 -8.27 -62.04
C PHE A 477 -13.01 -7.36 -63.06
N THR A 478 -13.79 -6.76 -63.96
CA THR A 478 -13.31 -5.67 -64.83
C THR A 478 -13.51 -4.33 -64.13
#